data_AF-A0A1E7ER19-F1
#
_entry.id   AF-A0A1E7ER19-F1
#
_cell.length_a   1.000
_cell.length_b   1.000
_cell.length_c   1.000
_cell.angle_alpha   90.00
_cell.angle_beta   90.00
_cell.angle_gamma   90.00
#
_symmetry.space_group_name_H-M   'P 1'
#
loop_
_entity.id
_entity.type
_entity.pdbx_description
1 polymer ?
#
loop_
_entity_poly.entity_id
_entity_poly.type
_entity_poly.pdbx_seq_one_letter_code
_entity_poly.pdbx_strand_id
1 'polypeptide(L)'
;MNFKFNSIVLALALAFASSSLLDGVNAANQQQLRGSADSDTVSPTVSPTASPTVTPPDPITSSPTVAVAGTANNTLEAYSNGNESIGCPLPRLDTKDGRWRCPNQKLSLDERRKLLPPPYDEINGEKLYSTWPATEGTTTFISNNTNPSNYIVTDTSGIAVSSQTSSQFEYEGVTYAGYRLGRPEGERAPIHYHETPQLLCLREGKIMVKTEGLPDATYEAPDCYMMPAYTKASVISLTGGKVEDCLFRTPYGGRDWVVIEPNYYNLQGQWLV
;
A
#
# COMPACT_ATOMS: atom_id res chain seq x y z
N MET A 1 -14.63 71.40 16.01
CA MET A 1 -14.42 71.44 17.48
C MET A 1 -15.50 70.60 18.15
N ASN A 2 -15.07 69.77 19.10
CA ASN A 2 -15.81 69.00 20.11
C ASN A 2 -16.55 67.70 19.72
N PHE A 3 -15.78 66.64 19.92
CA PHE A 3 -16.14 65.26 20.26
C PHE A 3 -17.08 65.13 21.47
N LYS A 4 -17.88 64.04 21.49
CA LYS A 4 -18.11 63.25 22.70
C LYS A 4 -18.08 61.76 22.38
N PHE A 5 -17.02 61.12 22.88
CA PHE A 5 -16.92 59.69 23.15
C PHE A 5 -17.75 59.35 24.39
N ASN A 6 -18.32 58.14 24.43
CA ASN A 6 -18.61 57.45 25.69
C ASN A 6 -17.98 56.06 25.61
N SER A 7 -16.97 55.86 26.45
CA SER A 7 -16.27 54.59 26.68
C SER A 7 -16.70 54.08 28.06
N ILE A 8 -17.06 52.80 28.18
CA ILE A 8 -16.92 52.05 29.43
C ILE A 8 -16.19 50.73 29.13
N VAL A 9 -14.91 50.80 29.46
CA VAL A 9 -13.91 49.81 29.91
C VAL A 9 -14.54 48.62 30.66
N LEU A 10 -14.38 47.37 30.20
CA LEU A 10 -13.31 46.39 30.52
C LEU A 10 -13.34 45.88 31.98
N ALA A 11 -13.61 44.58 32.18
CA ALA A 11 -12.79 43.65 32.98
C ALA A 11 -13.50 42.30 33.23
N LEU A 12 -12.76 41.20 32.94
CA LEU A 12 -12.60 39.93 33.69
C LEU A 12 -13.85 39.21 34.25
N ALA A 13 -13.96 37.88 34.35
CA ALA A 13 -13.29 36.67 33.86
C ALA A 13 -13.97 35.52 34.65
N LEU A 14 -13.96 34.29 34.10
CA LEU A 14 -14.42 33.03 34.72
C LEU A 14 -15.96 32.92 34.94
N ALA A 15 -16.67 31.82 34.68
CA ALA A 15 -16.25 30.44 34.54
C ALA A 15 -17.39 29.55 33.98
N PHE A 16 -16.96 28.47 33.30
CA PHE A 16 -17.54 27.13 33.20
C PHE A 16 -18.87 26.82 32.49
N ALA A 17 -18.71 25.83 31.59
CA ALA A 17 -19.58 24.69 31.34
C ALA A 17 -20.79 24.90 30.43
N SER A 18 -20.65 24.46 29.17
CA SER A 18 -21.44 23.38 28.55
C SER A 18 -21.50 23.58 27.04
N SER A 19 -20.80 22.72 26.28
CA SER A 19 -21.11 22.38 24.88
C SER A 19 -20.16 21.27 24.44
N SER A 20 -20.37 20.08 24.98
CA SER A 20 -19.89 18.82 24.41
C SER A 20 -21.05 18.22 23.64
N LEU A 21 -21.05 18.34 22.31
CA LEU A 21 -21.79 17.50 21.36
C LEU A 21 -21.56 18.04 19.94
N LEU A 22 -20.58 17.45 19.24
CA LEU A 22 -20.52 17.16 17.80
C LEU A 22 -19.05 16.98 17.39
N ASP A 23 -18.48 15.84 17.75
CA ASP A 23 -17.34 15.26 17.03
C ASP A 23 -17.59 13.76 16.92
N GLY A 24 -18.40 13.41 15.92
CA GLY A 24 -18.56 12.06 15.44
C GLY A 24 -18.11 12.05 13.99
N VAL A 25 -17.26 11.06 13.67
CA VAL A 25 -16.82 10.64 12.33
C VAL A 25 -15.56 11.33 11.78
N ASN A 26 -14.37 10.86 12.20
CA ASN A 26 -13.32 10.34 11.29
C ASN A 26 -12.01 10.02 12.05
N ALA A 27 -11.91 8.82 12.61
CA ALA A 27 -10.64 8.23 13.05
C ALA A 27 -10.68 6.69 13.14
N ALA A 28 -11.54 6.04 12.35
CA ALA A 28 -11.68 4.58 12.36
C ALA A 28 -11.11 3.98 11.07
N ASN A 29 -9.78 3.81 11.02
CA ASN A 29 -9.11 2.71 10.31
C ASN A 29 -7.58 2.74 10.42
N GLN A 30 -7.03 3.03 11.61
CA GLN A 30 -5.69 2.58 11.95
C GLN A 30 -5.81 1.40 12.91
N GLN A 31 -6.19 0.23 12.37
CA GLN A 31 -5.90 -1.02 13.07
C GLN A 31 -4.40 -1.27 12.95
N GLN A 32 -3.67 -0.92 14.01
CA GLN A 32 -2.33 -1.45 14.22
C GLN A 32 -2.50 -2.97 14.43
N LEU A 33 -2.18 -3.77 13.41
CA LEU A 33 -2.18 -5.22 13.49
C LEU A 33 -0.97 -5.67 14.32
N ARG A 34 -0.98 -5.41 15.63
CA ARG A 34 0.00 -5.97 16.56
C ARG A 34 -0.38 -7.41 16.86
N GLY A 35 0.36 -8.35 16.30
CA GLY A 35 0.38 -9.72 16.83
C GLY A 35 0.91 -9.69 18.26
N SER A 36 0.08 -10.10 19.22
CA SER A 36 0.49 -10.27 20.61
C SER A 36 1.46 -11.44 20.70
N ALA A 37 2.69 -11.21 21.16
CA ALA A 37 3.61 -12.27 21.53
C ALA A 37 3.29 -12.69 22.97
N ASP A 38 2.65 -13.84 23.14
CA ASP A 38 2.49 -14.46 24.47
C ASP A 38 3.85 -14.92 24.98
N SER A 39 4.32 -14.26 26.02
CA SER A 39 5.46 -14.65 26.83
C SER A 39 4.98 -15.47 28.02
N ASP A 40 4.96 -16.80 27.89
CA ASP A 40 4.80 -17.70 29.03
C ASP A 40 6.16 -18.27 29.47
N THR A 41 6.51 -17.91 30.70
CA THR A 41 7.69 -18.37 31.42
C THR A 41 7.30 -19.57 32.28
N VAL A 42 7.73 -20.78 31.90
CA VAL A 42 7.73 -21.94 32.80
C VAL A 42 9.00 -22.78 32.56
N SER A 43 9.88 -22.85 33.57
CA SER A 43 10.80 -23.98 33.75
C SER A 43 10.08 -25.07 34.56
N PRO A 44 10.28 -26.37 34.26
CA PRO A 44 11.20 -27.12 35.12
C PRO A 44 11.95 -28.32 34.47
N THR A 45 13.06 -28.65 35.14
CA THR A 45 13.63 -29.98 35.44
C THR A 45 13.97 -30.97 34.31
N VAL A 46 15.25 -31.32 34.28
CA VAL A 46 15.91 -32.29 33.40
C VAL A 46 15.74 -33.73 33.91
N SER A 47 15.36 -34.66 33.04
CA SER A 47 15.78 -36.07 33.09
C SER A 47 15.67 -36.71 31.70
N PRO A 48 16.59 -37.62 31.31
CA PRO A 48 16.75 -38.08 29.94
C PRO A 48 15.80 -39.24 29.62
N THR A 49 15.11 -39.18 28.49
CA THR A 49 14.35 -40.32 27.95
C THR A 49 14.50 -40.38 26.43
N ALA A 50 14.62 -41.62 25.96
CA ALA A 50 15.09 -42.10 24.66
C ALA A 50 14.62 -41.34 23.41
N SER A 51 15.51 -41.28 22.42
CA SER A 51 15.24 -40.92 21.03
C SER A 51 14.24 -41.88 20.38
N PRO A 52 13.13 -41.39 19.80
CA PRO A 52 12.40 -42.14 18.80
C PRO A 52 13.03 -41.92 17.42
N THR A 53 13.34 -43.02 16.75
CA THR A 53 13.64 -43.08 15.32
C THR A 53 12.40 -42.65 14.54
N VAL A 54 12.50 -41.54 13.81
CA VAL A 54 11.47 -41.09 12.86
C VAL A 54 11.73 -41.75 11.52
N THR A 55 10.83 -42.63 11.09
CA THR A 55 10.77 -43.14 9.72
C THR A 55 10.15 -42.06 8.83
N PRO A 56 10.76 -41.69 7.69
CA PRO A 56 10.15 -40.73 6.77
C PRO A 56 8.89 -41.34 6.13
N PRO A 57 7.80 -40.57 5.95
CA PRO A 57 6.66 -41.05 5.18
C PRO A 57 7.00 -41.12 3.69
N ASP A 58 6.53 -42.19 3.03
CA ASP A 58 6.62 -42.41 1.58
C ASP A 58 6.02 -41.25 0.77
N PRO A 59 6.51 -41.01 -0.46
CA PRO A 59 6.01 -39.96 -1.33
C PRO A 59 4.60 -40.31 -1.84
N ILE A 60 3.59 -39.57 -1.38
CA ILE A 60 2.24 -39.66 -1.93
C ILE A 60 2.22 -38.93 -3.29
N THR A 61 2.37 -39.70 -4.37
CA THR A 61 1.92 -39.36 -5.71
C THR A 61 0.40 -39.42 -5.78
N SER A 62 -0.27 -38.27 -5.80
CA SER A 62 -1.53 -38.08 -6.54
C SER A 62 -1.89 -36.59 -6.60
N SER A 63 -1.77 -36.01 -7.79
CA SER A 63 -2.31 -34.69 -8.10
C SER A 63 -3.83 -34.77 -8.17
N PRO A 64 -4.60 -33.88 -7.52
CA PRO A 64 -6.02 -33.76 -7.80
C PRO A 64 -6.21 -32.97 -9.10
N THR A 65 -6.86 -33.60 -10.07
CA THR A 65 -7.41 -32.94 -11.25
C THR A 65 -8.56 -32.04 -10.80
N VAL A 66 -8.32 -30.73 -10.72
CA VAL A 66 -9.39 -29.75 -10.52
C VAL A 66 -10.05 -29.49 -11.86
N ALA A 67 -11.27 -29.99 -12.04
CA ALA A 67 -12.13 -29.60 -13.14
C ALA A 67 -12.73 -28.22 -12.84
N VAL A 68 -12.36 -27.21 -13.63
CA VAL A 68 -13.06 -25.91 -13.65
C VAL A 68 -13.88 -25.84 -14.93
N ALA A 69 -15.19 -25.93 -14.77
CA ALA A 69 -16.16 -25.66 -15.84
C ALA A 69 -16.54 -24.17 -15.80
N GLY A 70 -16.37 -23.49 -16.93
CA GLY A 70 -16.81 -22.11 -17.10
C GLY A 70 -16.28 -21.50 -18.39
N THR A 71 -16.99 -21.71 -19.49
CA THR A 71 -16.74 -21.09 -20.80
C THR A 71 -17.17 -19.62 -20.76
N ALA A 72 -16.22 -18.69 -20.87
CA ALA A 72 -16.48 -17.28 -21.14
C ALA A 72 -15.72 -16.85 -22.40
N ASN A 73 -16.46 -16.51 -23.46
CA ASN A 73 -15.92 -15.90 -24.66
C ASN A 73 -15.59 -14.44 -24.38
N ASN A 74 -14.33 -14.13 -24.09
CA ASN A 74 -13.86 -12.76 -23.86
C ASN A 74 -13.39 -12.10 -25.17
N THR A 75 -14.30 -11.40 -25.85
CA THR A 75 -13.93 -10.25 -26.68
C THR A 75 -13.71 -9.05 -25.76
N LEU A 76 -12.49 -8.51 -25.81
CA LEU A 76 -11.95 -7.43 -24.99
C LEU A 76 -12.57 -6.06 -25.36
N GLU A 77 -13.89 -5.91 -25.25
CA GLU A 77 -14.58 -4.63 -25.35
C GLU A 77 -15.46 -4.41 -24.10
N ALA A 78 -15.15 -3.33 -23.38
CA ALA A 78 -15.91 -2.78 -22.26
C ALA A 78 -16.06 -3.65 -20.99
N TYR A 79 -15.15 -3.46 -20.03
CA TYR A 79 -15.44 -3.74 -18.61
C TYR A 79 -16.44 -2.71 -18.05
N SER A 80 -17.66 -2.79 -18.54
CA SER A 80 -18.86 -2.16 -17.96
C SER A 80 -20.03 -3.12 -18.12
N ASN A 81 -19.92 -4.32 -17.55
CA ASN A 81 -21.12 -5.09 -17.23
C ASN A 81 -21.72 -4.49 -15.96
N GLY A 82 -22.78 -3.71 -16.11
CA GLY A 82 -23.49 -3.06 -15.00
C GLY A 82 -24.11 -4.00 -13.96
N ASN A 83 -24.00 -5.32 -14.16
CA ASN A 83 -24.54 -6.37 -13.27
C ASN A 83 -23.46 -7.24 -12.59
N GLU A 84 -22.17 -7.05 -12.86
CA GLU A 84 -21.10 -7.86 -12.26
C GLU A 84 -20.09 -6.95 -11.56
N SER A 85 -20.11 -6.96 -10.22
CA SER A 85 -19.24 -6.11 -9.38
C SER A 85 -17.77 -6.53 -9.36
N ILE A 86 -17.36 -7.51 -10.18
CA ILE A 86 -16.05 -8.18 -10.10
C ILE A 86 -15.05 -7.60 -11.12
N GLY A 87 -15.52 -6.85 -12.13
CA GLY A 87 -14.65 -6.28 -13.17
C GLY A 87 -13.72 -5.14 -12.72
N CYS A 88 -13.80 -4.72 -11.45
CA CYS A 88 -13.04 -3.60 -10.93
C CYS A 88 -12.43 -3.96 -9.58
N PRO A 89 -11.14 -4.32 -9.56
CA PRO A 89 -10.54 -4.98 -8.41
C PRO A 89 -10.54 -4.14 -7.15
N LEU A 90 -10.57 -2.80 -7.25
CA LEU A 90 -11.02 -1.89 -6.19
C LEU A 90 -11.59 -0.60 -6.81
N PRO A 91 -12.90 -0.35 -6.71
CA PRO A 91 -13.43 0.95 -7.11
C PRO A 91 -13.03 2.04 -6.11
N ARG A 92 -13.01 3.29 -6.55
CA ARG A 92 -12.95 4.49 -5.71
C ARG A 92 -14.36 5.03 -5.50
N LEU A 93 -14.69 5.46 -4.29
CA LEU A 93 -15.92 6.21 -4.04
C LEU A 93 -15.80 7.61 -4.65
N ASP A 94 -16.61 7.90 -5.67
CA ASP A 94 -16.77 9.25 -6.20
C ASP A 94 -17.59 10.07 -5.19
N THR A 95 -16.95 11.07 -4.58
CA THR A 95 -17.56 11.87 -3.53
C THR A 95 -18.67 12.79 -4.02
N LYS A 96 -18.80 12.99 -5.35
CA LYS A 96 -19.87 13.82 -5.92
C LYS A 96 -21.21 13.11 -5.97
N ASP A 97 -21.20 11.81 -6.23
CA ASP A 97 -22.42 11.02 -6.43
C ASP A 97 -22.51 9.78 -5.52
N GLY A 98 -21.50 9.53 -4.68
CA GLY A 98 -21.44 8.40 -3.76
C GLY A 98 -21.29 7.05 -4.45
N ARG A 99 -20.86 7.01 -5.72
CA ARG A 99 -20.74 5.75 -6.49
C ARG A 99 -19.32 5.24 -6.54
N TRP A 100 -19.20 3.93 -6.44
CA TRP A 100 -17.95 3.22 -6.66
C TRP A 100 -17.61 3.22 -8.16
N ARG A 101 -16.50 3.86 -8.54
CA ARG A 101 -16.00 3.94 -9.91
C ARG A 101 -14.64 3.28 -10.02
N CYS A 102 -14.48 2.50 -11.07
CA CYS A 102 -13.20 1.89 -11.38
C CYS A 102 -12.19 2.95 -11.81
N PRO A 103 -10.91 2.80 -11.45
CA PRO A 103 -9.83 3.53 -12.10
C PRO A 103 -9.98 3.54 -13.62
N ASN A 104 -9.88 4.72 -14.25
CA ASN A 104 -9.86 4.80 -15.70
C ASN A 104 -8.48 4.36 -16.20
N GLN A 105 -8.39 3.10 -16.65
CA GLN A 105 -7.12 2.54 -17.12
C GLN A 105 -6.66 3.05 -18.48
N LYS A 106 -7.50 3.83 -19.17
CA LYS A 106 -7.14 4.48 -20.44
C LYS A 106 -6.30 5.75 -20.27
N LEU A 107 -6.13 6.22 -19.03
CA LEU A 107 -5.36 7.43 -18.75
C LEU A 107 -3.88 7.20 -19.04
N SER A 108 -3.29 8.11 -19.80
CA SER A 108 -1.84 8.25 -19.94
C SER A 108 -1.19 8.56 -18.59
N LEU A 109 0.13 8.38 -18.51
CA LEU A 109 0.88 8.67 -17.28
C LEU A 109 0.73 10.14 -16.85
N ASP A 110 0.76 11.07 -17.80
CA ASP A 110 0.62 12.50 -17.50
C ASP A 110 -0.79 12.89 -17.06
N GLU A 111 -1.82 12.21 -17.57
CA GLU A 111 -3.19 12.38 -17.06
C GLU A 111 -3.32 11.82 -15.64
N ARG A 112 -2.70 10.67 -15.35
CA ARG A 112 -2.67 10.07 -14.01
C ARG A 112 -2.04 11.00 -12.97
N ARG A 113 -0.91 11.64 -13.32
CA ARG A 113 -0.26 12.65 -12.45
C ARG A 113 -1.17 13.82 -12.09
N LYS A 114 -2.15 14.14 -12.94
CA LYS A 114 -3.11 15.25 -12.74
C LYS A 114 -4.36 14.84 -11.96
N LEU A 115 -4.52 13.58 -11.57
CA LEU A 115 -5.70 13.11 -10.83
C LEU A 115 -5.76 13.67 -9.41
N LEU A 116 -4.61 13.99 -8.82
CA LEU A 116 -4.52 14.61 -7.49
C LEU A 116 -4.35 16.13 -7.62
N PRO A 117 -4.83 16.92 -6.65
CA PRO A 117 -4.69 18.37 -6.69
C PRO A 117 -3.23 18.78 -6.48
N PRO A 118 -2.73 19.82 -7.18
CA PRO A 118 -1.45 20.45 -6.85
C PRO A 118 -1.51 21.15 -5.47
N PRO A 119 -0.37 21.52 -4.86
CA PRO A 119 1.01 21.33 -5.36
C PRO A 119 1.47 19.86 -5.32
N TYR A 120 2.32 19.46 -6.26
CA TYR A 120 2.78 18.06 -6.41
C TYR A 120 4.08 17.74 -5.67
N ASP A 121 4.75 18.77 -5.17
CA ASP A 121 5.99 18.73 -4.40
C ASP A 121 5.76 18.92 -2.90
N GLU A 122 4.51 18.81 -2.44
CA GLU A 122 4.11 18.99 -1.06
C GLU A 122 3.16 17.88 -0.58
N ILE A 123 3.27 17.58 0.72
CA ILE A 123 2.29 16.81 1.48
C ILE A 123 1.90 17.64 2.71
N ASN A 124 0.61 17.84 2.95
CA ASN A 124 0.11 18.66 4.06
C ASN A 124 0.69 20.09 4.11
N GLY A 125 1.01 20.66 2.95
CA GLY A 125 1.65 21.98 2.81
C GLY A 125 3.15 22.01 3.11
N GLU A 126 3.78 20.84 3.35
CA GLU A 126 5.21 20.73 3.60
C GLU A 126 5.97 20.25 2.35
N LYS A 127 7.01 20.99 1.96
CA LYS A 127 7.96 20.57 0.92
C LYS A 127 9.01 19.64 1.52
N LEU A 128 9.13 18.43 0.99
CA LEU A 128 10.00 17.40 1.58
C LEU A 128 11.44 17.42 1.04
N TYR A 129 11.66 17.94 -0.16
CA TYR A 129 12.96 17.86 -0.86
C TYR A 129 14.10 18.63 -0.18
N SER A 130 13.80 19.60 0.69
CA SER A 130 14.84 20.36 1.42
C SER A 130 15.45 19.57 2.58
N THR A 131 14.70 18.61 3.13
CA THR A 131 15.08 17.90 4.36
C THR A 131 15.45 16.46 4.06
N TRP A 132 14.71 15.80 3.16
CA TRP A 132 14.92 14.41 2.80
C TRP A 132 14.99 14.28 1.27
N PRO A 133 16.15 13.96 0.68
CA PRO A 133 16.25 13.71 -0.75
C PRO A 133 15.45 12.45 -1.12
N ALA A 134 14.73 12.49 -2.25
CA ALA A 134 14.09 11.29 -2.77
C ALA A 134 15.05 10.47 -3.62
N THR A 135 15.04 9.16 -3.42
CA THR A 135 15.93 8.22 -4.12
C THR A 135 15.14 6.99 -4.58
N GLU A 136 15.71 6.30 -5.56
CA GLU A 136 15.15 5.01 -6.01
C GLU A 136 15.17 3.96 -4.90
N GLY A 137 16.20 4.00 -4.03
CA GLY A 137 16.47 2.96 -3.05
C GLY A 137 16.97 1.67 -3.71
N THR A 138 17.04 0.60 -2.94
CA THR A 138 17.22 -0.76 -3.47
C THR A 138 15.86 -1.40 -3.66
N THR A 139 15.68 -2.18 -4.72
CA THR A 139 14.47 -2.99 -4.92
C THR A 139 14.86 -4.35 -5.46
N THR A 140 14.36 -5.41 -4.83
CA THR A 140 14.44 -6.78 -5.32
C THR A 140 13.08 -7.46 -5.21
N PHE A 141 12.84 -8.53 -5.97
CA PHE A 141 11.63 -9.34 -5.74
C PHE A 141 11.75 -10.15 -4.44
N ILE A 142 10.65 -10.31 -3.70
CA ILE A 142 10.63 -11.11 -2.45
C ILE A 142 10.87 -12.59 -2.72
N SER A 143 10.47 -13.10 -3.89
CA SER A 143 10.73 -14.50 -4.24
C SER A 143 12.21 -14.70 -4.59
N ASN A 144 13.02 -15.01 -3.59
CA ASN A 144 14.39 -15.52 -3.73
C ASN A 144 14.41 -16.97 -4.25
N ASN A 145 13.55 -17.34 -5.19
CA ASN A 145 13.66 -18.66 -5.78
C ASN A 145 14.90 -18.62 -6.67
N THR A 146 16.01 -19.16 -6.16
CA THR A 146 17.30 -19.28 -6.88
C THR A 146 17.16 -20.10 -8.16
N ASN A 147 16.04 -20.80 -8.33
CA ASN A 147 15.49 -21.20 -9.61
C ASN A 147 14.22 -20.38 -9.89
N PRO A 148 14.27 -19.33 -10.75
CA PRO A 148 13.06 -18.77 -11.31
C PRO A 148 12.40 -19.85 -12.15
N SER A 149 11.46 -20.59 -11.56
CA SER A 149 10.57 -21.43 -12.33
C SER A 149 9.68 -20.48 -13.13
N ASN A 150 10.00 -20.33 -14.41
CA ASN A 150 9.09 -19.69 -15.36
C ASN A 150 7.90 -20.63 -15.52
N TYR A 151 6.74 -20.21 -15.04
CA TYR A 151 5.50 -20.94 -15.30
C TYR A 151 4.88 -20.37 -16.57
N ILE A 152 4.60 -21.25 -17.53
CA ILE A 152 3.84 -20.90 -18.72
C ILE A 152 2.36 -20.98 -18.34
N VAL A 153 1.69 -19.83 -18.29
CA VAL A 153 0.23 -19.78 -18.20
C VAL A 153 -0.31 -20.13 -19.56
N THR A 154 -1.17 -21.15 -19.62
CA THR A 154 -1.84 -21.56 -20.85
C THR A 154 -3.32 -21.22 -20.77
N ASP A 155 -3.93 -20.87 -21.90
CA ASP A 155 -5.39 -20.77 -22.00
C ASP A 155 -6.05 -22.17 -21.93
N THR A 156 -7.38 -22.22 -21.98
CA THR A 156 -8.14 -23.48 -21.97
C THR A 156 -7.85 -24.37 -23.20
N SER A 157 -7.20 -23.84 -24.23
CA SER A 157 -6.76 -24.56 -25.43
C SER A 157 -5.29 -25.03 -25.32
N GLY A 158 -4.61 -24.77 -24.20
CA GLY A 158 -3.21 -25.12 -24.00
C GLY A 158 -2.20 -24.17 -24.65
N ILE A 159 -2.65 -23.01 -25.16
CA ILE A 159 -1.78 -22.01 -25.78
C ILE A 159 -1.17 -21.15 -24.69
N ALA A 160 0.17 -21.00 -24.71
CA ALA A 160 0.87 -20.09 -23.82
C ALA A 160 0.38 -18.65 -24.00
N VAL A 161 -0.25 -18.09 -22.97
CA VAL A 161 -0.75 -16.71 -22.95
C VAL A 161 0.16 -15.77 -22.15
N SER A 162 0.91 -16.28 -21.18
CA SER A 162 1.93 -15.51 -20.48
C SER A 162 3.02 -16.40 -19.85
N SER A 163 4.19 -15.82 -19.60
CA SER A 163 5.26 -16.42 -18.79
C SER A 163 5.33 -15.62 -17.50
N GLN A 164 5.08 -16.26 -16.36
CA GLN A 164 5.17 -15.61 -15.05
C GLN A 164 6.47 -16.03 -14.36
N THR A 165 7.21 -15.04 -13.85
CA THR A 165 8.30 -15.29 -12.89
C THR A 165 7.69 -15.50 -11.51
N SER A 166 8.32 -16.34 -10.68
CA SER A 166 7.80 -16.73 -9.35
C SER A 166 7.53 -15.57 -8.37
N SER A 167 7.89 -14.34 -8.72
CA SER A 167 7.73 -13.13 -7.93
C SER A 167 6.41 -12.39 -8.19
N GLN A 168 5.70 -12.76 -9.25
CA GLN A 168 4.45 -12.13 -9.64
C GLN A 168 3.41 -13.20 -9.97
N PHE A 169 2.17 -12.97 -9.56
CA PHE A 169 1.05 -13.80 -9.98
C PHE A 169 -0.10 -12.94 -10.49
N GLU A 170 -0.78 -13.43 -11.51
CA GLU A 170 -1.99 -12.80 -12.02
C GLU A 170 -3.22 -13.54 -11.50
N TYR A 171 -4.21 -12.81 -10.97
CA TYR A 171 -5.51 -13.36 -10.59
C TYR A 171 -6.61 -12.38 -10.95
N GLU A 172 -7.59 -12.81 -11.76
CA GLU A 172 -8.76 -12.01 -12.18
C GLU A 172 -8.40 -10.62 -12.74
N GLY A 173 -7.39 -10.54 -13.60
CA GLY A 173 -6.93 -9.27 -14.20
C GLY A 173 -6.24 -8.34 -13.20
N VAL A 174 -5.68 -8.90 -12.13
CA VAL A 174 -4.86 -8.19 -11.15
C VAL A 174 -3.51 -8.85 -11.05
N THR A 175 -2.45 -8.06 -11.24
CA THR A 175 -1.09 -8.47 -10.96
C THR A 175 -0.79 -8.26 -9.49
N TYR A 176 -0.31 -9.30 -8.82
CA TYR A 176 0.21 -9.25 -7.47
C TYR A 176 1.72 -9.43 -7.54
N ALA A 177 2.48 -8.49 -6.99
CA ALA A 177 3.93 -8.50 -7.01
C ALA A 177 4.49 -8.22 -5.61
N GLY A 178 5.45 -9.03 -5.18
CA GLY A 178 6.15 -8.83 -3.91
C GLY A 178 7.53 -8.22 -4.13
N TYR A 179 7.77 -7.04 -3.58
CA TYR A 179 9.06 -6.36 -3.65
C TYR A 179 9.67 -6.17 -2.26
N ARG A 180 10.97 -6.35 -2.13
CA ARG A 180 11.76 -5.92 -0.98
C ARG A 180 12.44 -4.62 -1.31
N LEU A 181 12.09 -3.56 -0.59
CA LEU A 181 12.60 -2.22 -0.81
C LEU A 181 13.51 -1.83 0.35
N GLY A 182 14.65 -1.23 0.04
CA GLY A 182 15.56 -0.66 1.02
C GLY A 182 15.83 0.81 0.74
N ARG A 183 15.97 1.63 1.79
CA ARG A 183 16.51 2.99 1.68
C ARG A 183 17.36 3.34 2.90
N PRO A 184 18.56 3.92 2.72
CA PRO A 184 19.36 4.49 3.80
C PRO A 184 18.59 5.50 4.66
N GLU A 185 19.08 5.71 5.89
CA GLU A 185 18.59 6.75 6.80
C GLU A 185 18.70 8.14 6.15
N GLY A 186 17.66 8.96 6.33
CA GLY A 186 17.59 10.33 5.79
C GLY A 186 17.08 10.42 4.35
N GLU A 187 16.95 9.31 3.63
CA GLU A 187 16.35 9.28 2.30
C GLU A 187 14.83 9.03 2.36
N ARG A 188 14.13 9.30 1.25
CA ARG A 188 12.70 9.04 1.13
C ARG A 188 12.28 8.51 -0.24
N ALA A 189 11.07 7.99 -0.31
CA ALA A 189 10.36 7.85 -1.59
C ALA A 189 10.05 9.23 -2.19
N PRO A 190 9.99 9.38 -3.52
CA PRO A 190 9.38 10.58 -4.11
C PRO A 190 7.90 10.66 -3.71
N ILE A 191 7.31 11.85 -3.80
CA ILE A 191 5.86 11.97 -3.60
C ILE A 191 5.14 11.24 -4.74
N HIS A 192 4.32 10.26 -4.37
CA HIS A 192 3.60 9.38 -5.28
C HIS A 192 2.22 9.04 -4.73
N TYR A 193 1.44 8.30 -5.52
CA TYR A 193 0.24 7.63 -5.04
C TYR A 193 0.13 6.23 -5.65
N HIS A 194 -0.70 5.39 -5.03
CA HIS A 194 -1.09 4.08 -5.56
C HIS A 194 -2.54 4.10 -6.04
N GLU A 195 -2.85 3.35 -7.09
CA GLU A 195 -4.23 3.28 -7.62
C GLU A 195 -5.15 2.37 -6.80
N THR A 196 -4.53 1.55 -5.96
CA THR A 196 -5.14 0.61 -5.01
C THR A 196 -4.41 0.77 -3.68
N PRO A 197 -5.05 0.46 -2.53
CA PRO A 197 -4.36 0.46 -1.26
C PRO A 197 -3.28 -0.61 -1.26
N GLN A 198 -2.12 -0.28 -0.70
CA GLN A 198 -0.98 -1.19 -0.61
C GLN A 198 -0.63 -1.46 0.85
N LEU A 199 -0.37 -2.73 1.16
CA LEU A 199 0.15 -3.16 2.46
C LEU A 199 1.68 -3.26 2.37
N LEU A 200 2.37 -2.58 3.27
CA LEU A 200 3.82 -2.59 3.39
C LEU A 200 4.19 -3.03 4.80
N CYS A 201 5.16 -3.94 4.93
CA CYS A 201 5.60 -4.48 6.21
C CYS A 201 7.09 -4.23 6.40
N LEU A 202 7.45 -3.54 7.48
CA LEU A 202 8.85 -3.28 7.82
C LEU A 202 9.52 -4.56 8.32
N ARG A 203 10.70 -4.83 7.77
CA ARG A 203 11.61 -5.88 8.25
C ARG A 203 12.70 -5.30 9.13
N GLU A 204 13.17 -4.10 8.80
CA GLU A 204 14.27 -3.44 9.49
C GLU A 204 14.05 -1.92 9.54
N GLY A 205 14.60 -1.30 10.58
CA GLY A 205 14.65 0.15 10.74
C GLY A 205 13.34 0.78 11.16
N LYS A 206 13.26 2.09 10.94
CA LYS A 206 12.17 2.96 11.38
C LYS A 206 11.83 3.96 10.28
N ILE A 207 10.56 4.27 10.11
CA ILE A 207 10.09 5.19 9.07
C ILE A 207 9.11 6.21 9.61
N MET A 208 9.01 7.33 8.91
CA MET A 208 7.87 8.23 8.98
C MET A 208 7.11 8.17 7.66
N VAL A 209 5.80 7.94 7.74
CA VAL A 209 4.89 7.96 6.59
C VAL A 209 4.12 9.28 6.63
N LYS A 210 4.35 10.10 5.61
CA LYS A 210 3.58 11.32 5.36
C LYS A 210 2.50 11.01 4.35
N THR A 211 1.24 11.24 4.71
CA THR A 211 0.08 11.01 3.85
C THR A 211 -0.80 12.25 3.82
N GLU A 212 -1.19 12.69 2.63
CA GLU A 212 -2.01 13.90 2.45
C GLU A 212 -3.34 13.79 3.22
N GLY A 213 -3.64 14.82 4.01
CA GLY A 213 -4.84 14.91 4.84
C GLY A 213 -4.81 14.07 6.12
N LEU A 214 -3.71 13.37 6.41
CA LEU A 214 -3.54 12.60 7.64
C LEU A 214 -2.34 13.13 8.46
N PRO A 215 -2.38 12.98 9.80
CA PRO A 215 -1.20 13.21 10.64
C PRO A 215 -0.04 12.30 10.23
N ASP A 216 1.19 12.78 10.41
CA ASP A 216 2.39 11.97 10.24
C ASP A 216 2.33 10.74 11.15
N ALA A 217 2.62 9.57 10.59
CA ALA A 217 2.66 8.31 11.32
C ALA A 217 4.08 7.73 11.32
N THR A 218 4.52 7.20 12.46
CA THR A 218 5.82 6.53 12.59
C THR A 218 5.60 5.04 12.80
N TYR A 219 6.40 4.23 12.12
CA TYR A 219 6.38 2.77 12.22
C TYR A 219 7.80 2.25 12.39
N GLU A 220 7.96 1.13 13.06
CA GLU A 220 9.24 0.44 13.22
C GLU A 220 9.07 -1.05 13.00
N ALA A 221 10.10 -1.73 12.51
CA ALA A 221 10.00 -3.18 12.29
C ALA A 221 9.63 -3.92 13.60
N PRO A 222 8.69 -4.89 13.57
CA PRO A 222 8.09 -5.52 12.39
C PRO A 222 6.69 -4.97 11.99
N ASP A 223 6.39 -3.69 12.27
CA ASP A 223 5.08 -3.11 11.98
C ASP A 223 4.74 -3.18 10.47
N CYS A 224 3.45 -3.38 10.18
CA CYS A 224 2.88 -3.17 8.85
C CYS A 224 1.99 -1.92 8.82
N TYR A 225 1.93 -1.26 7.67
CA TYR A 225 1.13 -0.07 7.44
C TYR A 225 0.43 -0.13 6.08
N MET A 226 -0.65 0.63 5.95
CA MET A 226 -1.47 0.70 4.73
C MET A 226 -1.30 2.07 4.07
N MET A 227 -0.95 2.09 2.79
CA MET A 227 -1.00 3.30 1.98
C MET A 227 -2.34 3.37 1.25
N PRO A 228 -3.17 4.42 1.47
CA PRO A 228 -4.47 4.52 0.83
C PRO A 228 -4.36 4.78 -0.68
N ALA A 229 -5.34 4.31 -1.44
CA ALA A 229 -5.44 4.57 -2.87
C ALA A 229 -5.72 6.05 -3.16
N TYR A 230 -5.15 6.57 -4.25
CA TYR A 230 -5.36 7.94 -4.73
C TYR A 230 -5.12 9.03 -3.67
N THR A 231 -4.14 8.82 -2.81
CA THR A 231 -3.70 9.79 -1.81
C THR A 231 -2.21 10.00 -1.96
N LYS A 232 -1.75 11.25 -1.92
CA LYS A 232 -0.30 11.52 -1.97
C LYS A 232 0.34 10.94 -0.74
N ALA A 233 1.48 10.31 -0.92
CA ALA A 233 2.26 9.80 0.17
C ALA A 233 3.76 9.86 -0.13
N SER A 234 4.54 9.89 0.94
CA SER A 234 5.99 9.74 0.92
C SER A 234 6.41 9.01 2.18
N VAL A 235 7.38 8.10 2.03
CA VAL A 235 7.91 7.31 3.14
C VAL A 235 9.37 7.71 3.36
N ILE A 236 9.66 8.25 4.54
CA ILE A 236 10.98 8.72 4.96
C ILE A 236 11.63 7.64 5.81
N SER A 237 12.85 7.24 5.46
CA SER A 237 13.69 6.39 6.28
C SER A 237 14.29 7.19 7.43
N LEU A 238 14.01 6.77 8.66
CA LEU A 238 14.59 7.34 9.87
C LEU A 238 15.79 6.48 10.32
N THR A 239 16.02 6.40 11.63
CA THR A 239 17.15 5.74 12.24
C THR A 239 17.32 4.29 11.77
N GLY A 240 18.53 3.97 11.28
CA GLY A 240 18.88 2.64 10.79
C GLY A 240 18.43 2.35 9.36
N GLY A 241 17.89 3.35 8.64
CA GLY A 241 17.32 3.17 7.31
C GLY A 241 16.00 2.42 7.35
N LYS A 242 15.66 1.77 6.23
CA LYS A 242 14.52 0.86 6.16
C LYS A 242 14.81 -0.31 5.24
N VAL A 243 14.23 -1.46 5.59
CA VAL A 243 13.96 -2.57 4.68
C VAL A 243 12.50 -2.95 4.86
N GLU A 244 11.71 -2.99 3.80
CA GLU A 244 10.29 -3.35 3.85
C GLU A 244 9.94 -4.34 2.74
N ASP A 245 8.98 -5.21 3.03
CA ASP A 245 8.32 -6.05 2.06
C ASP A 245 7.02 -5.34 1.61
N CYS A 246 6.96 -4.98 0.33
CA CYS A 246 5.84 -4.32 -0.34
C CYS A 246 5.04 -5.35 -1.14
N LEU A 247 3.80 -5.59 -0.73
CA LEU A 247 2.89 -6.51 -1.42
C LEU A 247 1.97 -5.69 -2.32
N PHE A 248 2.38 -5.52 -3.57
CA PHE A 248 1.64 -4.69 -4.52
C PHE A 248 0.55 -5.45 -5.25
N ARG A 249 -0.59 -4.77 -5.36
CA ARG A 249 -1.74 -5.20 -6.14
C ARG A 249 -2.01 -4.18 -7.24
N THR A 250 -1.79 -4.55 -8.49
CA THR A 250 -1.93 -3.66 -9.65
C THR A 250 -3.05 -4.18 -10.57
N PRO A 251 -4.15 -3.42 -10.76
CA PRO A 251 -5.18 -3.80 -11.73
C PRO A 251 -4.61 -3.84 -13.16
N TYR A 252 -5.23 -4.61 -14.05
CA TYR A 252 -4.88 -4.63 -15.47
C TYR A 252 -4.88 -3.21 -16.06
N GLY A 253 -3.79 -2.85 -16.76
CA GLY A 253 -3.55 -1.49 -17.27
C GLY A 253 -3.22 -0.44 -16.21
N GLY A 254 -3.21 -0.83 -14.93
CA GLY A 254 -2.84 0.00 -13.79
C GLY A 254 -1.34 0.21 -13.66
N ARG A 255 -0.98 1.04 -12.69
CA ARG A 255 0.39 1.22 -12.25
C ARG A 255 0.52 0.89 -10.78
N ASP A 256 1.59 0.17 -10.45
CA ASP A 256 2.03 -0.10 -9.08
C ASP A 256 2.10 1.19 -8.27
N TRP A 257 2.69 2.25 -8.83
CA TRP A 257 2.70 3.60 -8.29
C TRP A 257 2.80 4.65 -9.39
N VAL A 258 2.40 5.88 -9.05
CA VAL A 258 2.51 7.05 -9.94
C VAL A 258 3.26 8.15 -9.21
N VAL A 259 4.48 8.45 -9.68
CA VAL A 259 5.30 9.53 -9.16
C VAL A 259 4.75 10.86 -9.67
N ILE A 260 4.37 11.73 -8.73
CA ILE A 260 3.75 13.04 -9.02
C ILE A 260 4.71 14.20 -8.78
N GLU A 261 5.78 14.00 -8.02
CA GLU A 261 6.80 15.02 -7.76
C GLU A 261 7.65 15.32 -9.02
N PRO A 262 7.56 16.53 -9.60
CA PRO A 262 8.16 16.80 -10.92
C PRO A 262 9.67 16.57 -11.01
N ASN A 263 10.40 16.88 -9.94
CA ASN A 263 11.86 16.71 -9.88
C ASN A 263 12.30 15.24 -9.88
N TYR A 264 11.36 14.30 -9.68
CA TYR A 264 11.65 12.88 -9.56
C TYR A 264 10.83 12.03 -10.54
N TYR A 265 10.31 12.62 -11.62
CA TYR A 265 9.60 11.87 -12.66
C TYR A 265 10.44 10.77 -13.32
N ASN A 266 11.77 10.90 -13.31
CA ASN A 266 12.69 9.87 -13.77
C ASN A 266 12.67 8.60 -12.90
N LEU A 267 12.17 8.67 -11.66
CA LEU A 267 11.99 7.51 -10.79
C LEU A 267 10.69 6.73 -11.13
N GLN A 268 9.84 7.24 -12.02
CA GLN A 268 8.66 6.50 -12.46
C GLN A 268 9.06 5.17 -13.08
N GLY A 269 8.41 4.11 -12.62
CA GLY A 269 8.62 2.77 -13.16
C GLY A 269 9.92 2.13 -12.70
N GLN A 270 10.61 2.63 -11.67
CA GLN A 270 11.82 1.99 -11.15
C GLN A 270 11.65 0.50 -10.74
N TRP A 271 10.41 0.02 -10.63
CA TRP A 271 10.06 -1.36 -10.29
C TRP A 271 9.62 -2.17 -11.50
N LEU A 272 10.12 -1.85 -12.70
CA LEU A 272 9.66 -2.44 -13.98
C LEU A 272 9.48 -3.95 -13.89
N VAL A 273 8.22 -4.33 -14.11
CA VAL A 273 7.84 -5.43 -14.98
C VAL A 273 7.86 -4.94 -16.42
#